data_AF-A0A3C1ZYX1-F1
#
_entry.id   AF-A0A3C1ZYX1-F1
#
_cell.length_a   1.000
_cell.length_b   1.000
_cell.length_c   1.000
_cell.angle_alpha   90.00
_cell.angle_beta   90.00
_cell.angle_gamma   90.00
#
_symmetry.space_group_name_H-M   'P 1'
#
loop_
_entity.id
_entity.type
_entity.pdbx_description
1 polymer ?
#
loop_
_entity_poly.entity_id
_entity_poly.type
_entity_poly.pdbx_seq_one_letter_code
_entity_poly.pdbx_strand_id
1 'polypeptide(L)'
;MSIDIPTPEIPTAVGQHCYDGESQDQYQQSIGLAMEHLRTYMQEDRFYSGTPAADLQALRSRIQPNPHRTMSMEEALAELKEVYLDYAIRFHHPRYVAHLNCPVVLPALVGDLIASAANTAIETWDQSTSATLIEQEMIRWITQHLQLGFRADGVFTSGGTQSNLMALLMARDHYAYAHYGVNLKEGGWTEEVSRFRIFCSDKAHFSVKKNAALLGMGYQAVISVPSDSQMRMRPESLEHALERERAKGNIPIAVVATAGTTDYGSFDPLERISEIT
;
A
#
# COMPACT_ATOMS: atom_id res chain seq x y z
N MET A 1 -47.23 37.32 -3.11
CA MET A 1 -46.14 37.00 -4.06
C MET A 1 -45.56 35.67 -3.64
N SER A 2 -46.02 34.59 -4.28
CA SER A 2 -45.42 33.27 -4.14
C SER A 2 -44.21 33.26 -5.06
N ILE A 3 -43.03 33.03 -4.51
CA ILE A 3 -41.80 32.93 -5.29
C ILE A 3 -41.73 31.48 -5.74
N ASP A 4 -42.08 31.21 -7.00
CA ASP A 4 -41.76 29.95 -7.66
C ASP A 4 -40.23 29.84 -7.75
N ILE A 5 -39.65 28.99 -6.92
CA ILE A 5 -38.26 28.58 -7.07
C ILE A 5 -38.30 27.40 -8.05
N PRO A 6 -37.75 27.54 -9.27
CA PRO A 6 -37.72 26.43 -10.21
C PRO A 6 -36.89 25.30 -9.60
N THR A 7 -37.50 24.13 -9.43
CA THR A 7 -36.77 22.89 -9.15
C THR A 7 -35.79 22.69 -10.30
N PRO A 8 -34.48 22.60 -10.05
CA PRO A 8 -33.55 22.30 -11.12
C PRO A 8 -33.93 20.96 -11.72
N GLU A 9 -34.09 20.90 -13.05
CA GLU A 9 -34.11 19.64 -13.78
C GLU A 9 -32.80 18.94 -13.46
N ILE A 10 -32.85 17.94 -12.58
CA ILE A 10 -31.77 16.98 -12.41
C ILE A 10 -31.69 16.28 -13.77
N PRO A 11 -30.57 16.38 -14.50
CA PRO A 11 -30.42 15.65 -15.74
C PRO A 11 -30.75 14.19 -15.44
N THR A 12 -31.73 13.64 -16.15
CA THR A 12 -32.06 12.22 -16.13
C THR A 12 -30.87 11.45 -16.71
N ALA A 13 -29.79 11.34 -15.92
CA ALA A 13 -28.77 10.33 -16.07
C ALA A 13 -29.36 9.00 -15.59
N VAL A 14 -30.40 8.54 -16.29
CA VAL A 14 -30.92 7.18 -16.15
C VAL A 14 -29.75 6.27 -16.57
N GLY A 15 -29.23 5.48 -15.63
CA GLY A 15 -28.17 4.49 -15.90
C GLY A 15 -26.82 4.66 -15.16
N GLN A 16 -26.68 5.58 -14.19
CA GLN A 16 -25.38 5.77 -13.50
C GLN A 16 -25.23 5.05 -12.15
N HIS A 17 -26.24 4.30 -11.70
CA HIS A 17 -26.21 3.62 -10.41
C HIS A 17 -26.85 2.23 -10.50
N CYS A 18 -26.26 1.22 -9.84
CA CYS A 18 -26.72 -0.16 -9.84
C CYS A 18 -27.93 -0.36 -8.89
N TYR A 19 -29.11 0.18 -9.20
CA TYR A 19 -30.28 0.13 -8.32
C TYR A 19 -31.55 -0.51 -8.92
N ASP A 20 -31.63 -0.67 -10.23
CA ASP A 20 -32.77 -1.29 -10.93
C ASP A 20 -32.33 -2.35 -11.97
N GLY A 21 -33.29 -3.09 -12.54
CA GLY A 21 -32.99 -4.16 -13.50
C GLY A 21 -32.25 -3.67 -14.75
N GLU A 22 -32.58 -2.47 -15.24
CA GLU A 22 -31.91 -1.88 -16.40
C GLU A 22 -30.45 -1.53 -16.10
N SER A 23 -30.17 -0.98 -14.91
CA SER A 23 -28.81 -0.70 -14.46
C SER A 23 -27.97 -1.97 -14.22
N GLN A 24 -28.61 -3.09 -13.83
CA GLN A 24 -27.92 -4.38 -13.69
C GLN A 24 -27.51 -4.96 -15.05
N ASP A 25 -28.37 -4.86 -16.05
CA ASP A 25 -28.05 -5.27 -17.43
C ASP A 25 -26.93 -4.38 -18.01
N GLN A 26 -27.01 -3.06 -17.80
CA GLN A 26 -25.95 -2.12 -18.21
C GLN A 26 -24.62 -2.41 -17.50
N TYR A 27 -24.64 -2.76 -16.21
CA TYR A 27 -23.46 -3.18 -15.46
C TYR A 27 -22.85 -4.44 -16.08
N GLN A 28 -23.65 -5.48 -16.30
CA GLN A 28 -23.18 -6.73 -16.90
C GLN A 28 -22.58 -6.50 -18.30
N GLN A 29 -23.25 -5.72 -19.14
CA GLN A 29 -22.77 -5.36 -20.47
C GLN A 29 -21.43 -4.61 -20.39
N SER A 30 -21.34 -3.60 -19.53
CA SER A 30 -20.14 -2.76 -19.37
C SER A 30 -18.94 -3.57 -18.87
N ILE A 31 -19.15 -4.45 -17.89
CA ILE A 31 -18.10 -5.36 -17.40
C ILE A 31 -17.70 -6.35 -18.51
N GLY A 32 -18.65 -6.85 -19.29
CA GLY A 32 -18.38 -7.71 -20.44
C GLY A 32 -17.48 -7.05 -21.48
N LEU A 33 -17.74 -5.79 -21.83
CA LEU A 33 -16.90 -5.00 -22.74
C LEU A 33 -15.48 -4.80 -22.17
N ALA A 34 -15.37 -4.47 -20.88
CA ALA A 34 -14.07 -4.32 -20.22
C ALA A 34 -13.28 -5.64 -20.24
N MET A 35 -13.93 -6.77 -20.00
CA MET A 35 -13.32 -8.09 -20.08
C MET A 35 -12.79 -8.41 -21.48
N GLU A 36 -13.47 -8.00 -22.54
CA GLU A 36 -13.00 -8.20 -23.91
C GLU A 36 -11.72 -7.41 -24.21
N HIS A 37 -11.65 -6.15 -23.78
CA HIS A 37 -10.43 -5.34 -23.86
C HIS A 37 -9.29 -5.96 -23.05
N LEU A 38 -9.56 -6.43 -21.83
CA LEU A 38 -8.57 -7.09 -20.97
C LEU A 38 -8.09 -8.42 -21.57
N ARG A 39 -8.97 -9.20 -22.19
CA ARG A 39 -8.59 -10.43 -22.91
C ARG A 39 -7.59 -10.13 -24.02
N THR A 40 -7.83 -9.07 -24.78
CA THR A 40 -6.91 -8.61 -25.83
C THR A 40 -5.58 -8.15 -25.22
N TYR A 41 -5.62 -7.36 -24.15
CA TYR A 41 -4.44 -6.91 -23.42
C TYR A 41 -3.55 -8.07 -22.92
N MET A 42 -4.16 -9.15 -22.42
CA MET A 42 -3.46 -10.34 -21.92
C MET A 42 -2.89 -11.25 -23.02
N GLN A 43 -3.35 -11.12 -24.27
CA GLN A 43 -2.89 -11.94 -25.41
C GLN A 43 -1.65 -11.36 -26.12
N GLU A 44 -1.23 -10.14 -25.77
CA GLU A 44 -0.08 -9.47 -26.38
C GLU A 44 1.25 -10.11 -25.95
N ASP A 45 2.14 -10.35 -26.91
CA ASP A 45 3.42 -11.05 -26.71
C ASP A 45 4.56 -10.12 -26.23
N ARG A 46 4.25 -8.84 -25.95
CA ARG A 46 5.21 -7.86 -25.46
C ARG A 46 4.83 -7.34 -24.09
N PHE A 47 5.77 -7.41 -23.15
CA PHE A 47 5.55 -6.83 -21.82
C PHE A 47 5.53 -5.29 -21.79
N TYR A 48 6.22 -4.67 -22.75
CA TYR A 48 6.32 -3.21 -22.92
C TYR A 48 6.27 -2.88 -24.40
N SER A 49 5.54 -1.82 -24.77
CA SER A 49 5.37 -1.42 -26.17
C SER A 49 6.67 -0.93 -26.82
N GLY A 50 7.62 -0.43 -26.03
CA GLY A 50 8.82 0.25 -26.54
C GLY A 50 8.57 1.69 -27.01
N THR A 51 7.36 2.21 -26.81
CA THR A 51 6.97 3.55 -27.27
C THR A 51 7.79 4.61 -26.55
N PRO A 52 8.46 5.53 -27.28
CA PRO A 52 9.18 6.65 -26.69
C PRO A 52 8.31 7.48 -25.75
N ALA A 53 8.89 7.97 -24.66
CA ALA A 53 8.18 8.81 -23.68
C ALA A 53 7.61 10.09 -24.32
N ALA A 54 8.29 10.65 -25.33
CA ALA A 54 7.80 11.83 -26.06
C ALA A 54 6.48 11.54 -26.80
N ASP A 55 6.35 10.36 -27.40
CA ASP A 55 5.13 9.97 -28.12
C ASP A 55 3.98 9.71 -27.16
N LEU A 56 4.25 9.09 -26.00
CA LEU A 56 3.25 8.93 -24.94
C LEU A 56 2.81 10.28 -24.34
N GLN A 57 3.73 11.26 -24.28
CA GLN A 57 3.37 12.62 -23.85
C GLN A 57 2.42 13.31 -24.85
N ALA A 58 2.46 12.96 -26.13
CA ALA A 58 1.51 13.49 -27.12
C ALA A 58 0.06 13.05 -26.86
N LEU A 59 -0.16 11.96 -26.11
CA LEU A 59 -1.50 11.51 -25.72
C LEU A 59 -2.16 12.39 -24.65
N ARG A 60 -1.43 13.31 -24.02
CA ARG A 60 -1.93 14.15 -22.91
C ARG A 60 -3.24 14.87 -23.25
N SER A 61 -3.39 15.40 -24.46
CA SER A 61 -4.60 16.12 -24.86
C SER A 61 -5.84 15.22 -24.91
N ARG A 62 -5.66 13.91 -25.20
CA ARG A 62 -6.73 12.91 -25.16
C ARG A 62 -7.06 12.46 -23.74
N ILE A 63 -6.05 12.39 -22.87
CA ILE A 63 -6.19 11.92 -21.47
C ILE A 63 -6.79 13.01 -20.57
N GLN A 64 -6.62 14.29 -20.92
CA GLN A 64 -7.09 15.41 -20.11
C GLN A 64 -8.60 15.32 -19.83
N PRO A 65 -9.04 15.44 -18.55
CA PRO A 65 -10.45 15.49 -18.22
C PRO A 65 -11.16 16.63 -18.96
N ASN A 66 -12.25 16.32 -19.64
CA ASN A 66 -13.06 17.31 -20.35
C ASN A 66 -14.53 17.20 -19.92
N PRO A 67 -15.03 18.12 -19.07
CA PRO A 67 -16.40 18.07 -18.58
C PRO A 67 -17.46 18.37 -19.66
N HIS A 68 -17.04 18.84 -20.84
CA HIS A 68 -17.93 19.11 -21.97
C HIS A 68 -18.00 17.96 -22.98
N ARG A 69 -17.25 16.88 -22.75
CA ARG A 69 -17.25 15.68 -23.60
C ARG A 69 -17.96 14.55 -22.87
N THR A 70 -19.13 14.17 -23.36
CA THR A 70 -19.83 12.96 -22.93
C THR A 70 -19.45 11.80 -23.87
N MET A 71 -19.18 10.63 -23.30
CA MET A 71 -18.91 9.39 -24.02
C MET A 71 -19.79 8.30 -23.45
N SER A 72 -20.25 7.40 -24.32
CA SER A 72 -20.80 6.11 -23.88
C SER A 72 -19.69 5.27 -23.20
N MET A 73 -20.09 4.26 -22.43
CA MET A 73 -19.13 3.35 -21.79
C MET A 73 -18.25 2.64 -22.83
N GLU A 74 -18.83 2.23 -23.96
CA GLU A 74 -18.09 1.57 -25.05
C GLU A 74 -17.03 2.51 -25.65
N GLU A 75 -17.39 3.76 -25.95
CA GLU A 75 -16.44 4.75 -26.46
C GLU A 75 -15.33 5.03 -25.44
N ALA A 76 -15.68 5.14 -24.15
CA ALA A 76 -14.72 5.40 -23.08
C ALA A 76 -13.74 4.23 -22.90
N LEU A 77 -14.22 2.98 -22.95
CA LEU A 77 -13.38 1.78 -22.86
C LEU A 77 -12.48 1.62 -24.09
N ALA A 78 -12.99 1.93 -25.29
CA ALA A 78 -12.19 1.94 -26.51
C ALA A 78 -11.06 2.98 -26.44
N GLU A 79 -11.36 4.20 -25.98
CA GLU A 79 -10.33 5.23 -25.78
C GLU A 79 -9.33 4.83 -24.68
N LEU A 80 -9.81 4.26 -23.57
CA LEU A 80 -8.96 3.76 -22.48
C LEU A 80 -7.98 2.69 -22.98
N LYS A 81 -8.45 1.79 -23.86
CA LYS A 81 -7.56 0.82 -24.50
C LYS A 81 -6.45 1.52 -25.26
N GLU A 82 -6.80 2.47 -26.13
CA GLU A 82 -5.85 3.18 -27.00
C GLU A 82 -4.85 4.05 -26.26
N VAL A 83 -5.26 4.70 -25.17
CA VAL A 83 -4.40 5.64 -24.44
C VAL A 83 -3.65 4.99 -23.28
N TYR A 84 -4.11 3.84 -22.78
CA TYR A 84 -3.53 3.16 -21.62
C TYR A 84 -3.18 1.69 -21.90
N LEU A 85 -4.15 0.81 -22.19
CA LEU A 85 -3.88 -0.65 -22.24
C LEU A 85 -2.86 -1.03 -23.31
N ASP A 86 -2.84 -0.33 -24.44
CA ASP A 86 -1.88 -0.58 -25.52
C ASP A 86 -0.43 -0.29 -25.10
N TYR A 87 -0.23 0.55 -24.09
CA TYR A 87 1.09 0.98 -23.59
C TYR A 87 1.42 0.50 -22.18
N ALA A 88 0.45 -0.08 -21.46
CA ALA A 88 0.62 -0.53 -20.08
C ALA A 88 1.70 -1.62 -19.97
N ILE A 89 2.43 -1.62 -18.85
CA ILE A 89 3.41 -2.65 -18.54
C ILE A 89 2.68 -3.91 -18.11
N ARG A 90 2.91 -5.00 -18.84
CA ARG A 90 2.26 -6.29 -18.59
C ARG A 90 3.06 -7.10 -17.58
N PHE A 91 2.79 -6.88 -16.29
CA PHE A 91 3.45 -7.62 -15.20
C PHE A 91 3.20 -9.14 -15.24
N HIS A 92 2.16 -9.60 -15.93
CA HIS A 92 1.89 -11.03 -16.14
C HIS A 92 2.79 -11.66 -17.21
N HIS A 93 3.45 -10.87 -18.05
CA HIS A 93 4.25 -11.38 -19.15
C HIS A 93 5.59 -11.97 -18.61
N PRO A 94 5.99 -13.20 -18.98
CA PRO A 94 7.17 -13.89 -18.39
C PRO A 94 8.51 -13.16 -18.53
N ARG A 95 8.66 -12.31 -19.56
CA ARG A 95 9.85 -11.46 -19.76
C ARG A 95 9.90 -10.20 -18.89
N TYR A 96 8.84 -9.88 -18.13
CA TYR A 96 8.92 -8.82 -17.12
C TYR A 96 9.59 -9.37 -15.86
N VAL A 97 10.83 -8.94 -15.61
CA VAL A 97 11.69 -9.46 -14.52
C VAL A 97 12.43 -8.33 -13.80
N ALA A 98 11.76 -7.18 -13.60
CA ALA A 98 12.40 -5.95 -13.13
C ALA A 98 12.20 -5.67 -11.63
N HIS A 99 10.95 -5.59 -11.17
CA HIS A 99 10.62 -5.13 -9.82
C HIS A 99 9.68 -6.10 -9.10
N LEU A 100 9.33 -5.79 -7.85
CA LEU A 100 8.39 -6.54 -7.01
C LEU A 100 6.93 -6.31 -7.44
N ASN A 101 6.65 -6.38 -8.74
CA ASN A 101 5.32 -6.35 -9.32
C ASN A 101 4.97 -7.77 -9.75
N CYS A 102 4.07 -8.42 -9.00
CA CYS A 102 3.70 -9.80 -9.25
C CYS A 102 2.65 -9.92 -10.38
N PRO A 103 2.62 -11.07 -11.09
CA PRO A 103 1.41 -11.48 -11.78
C PRO A 103 0.26 -11.65 -10.76
N VAL A 104 -0.94 -11.20 -11.12
CA VAL A 104 -2.12 -11.31 -10.26
C VAL A 104 -2.78 -12.67 -10.45
N VAL A 105 -3.21 -13.30 -9.35
CA VAL A 105 -3.94 -14.57 -9.40
C VAL A 105 -5.44 -14.34 -9.64
N LEU A 106 -6.10 -15.25 -10.36
CA LEU A 106 -7.52 -15.11 -10.72
C LEU A 106 -8.46 -14.86 -9.52
N PRO A 107 -8.32 -15.55 -8.36
CA PRO A 107 -9.18 -15.27 -7.21
C PRO A 107 -9.06 -13.84 -6.67
N ALA A 108 -7.89 -13.21 -6.78
CA ALA A 108 -7.70 -11.82 -6.36
C ALA A 108 -8.48 -10.85 -7.25
N LEU A 109 -8.45 -11.04 -8.58
CA LEU A 109 -9.23 -10.21 -9.52
C LEU A 109 -10.74 -10.35 -9.31
N VAL A 110 -11.21 -11.57 -9.07
CA VAL A 110 -12.64 -11.82 -8.76
C VAL A 110 -13.01 -11.20 -7.43
N GLY A 111 -12.15 -11.32 -6.42
CA GLY A 111 -12.31 -10.68 -5.12
C GLY A 111 -12.41 -9.16 -5.23
N ASP A 112 -11.51 -8.53 -5.99
CA ASP A 112 -11.51 -7.07 -6.22
C ASP A 112 -12.78 -6.59 -6.93
N LEU A 113 -13.28 -7.35 -7.92
CA LEU A 113 -14.54 -7.05 -8.59
C LEU A 113 -15.72 -7.05 -7.59
N ILE A 114 -15.80 -8.10 -6.76
CA ILE A 114 -16.85 -8.22 -5.74
C ILE A 114 -16.73 -7.11 -4.70
N ALA A 115 -15.52 -6.86 -4.19
CA ALA A 115 -15.28 -5.83 -3.18
C ALA A 115 -15.60 -4.42 -3.70
N SER A 116 -15.22 -4.11 -4.95
CA SER A 116 -15.51 -2.82 -5.59
C SER A 116 -17.00 -2.64 -5.84
N ALA A 117 -17.69 -3.69 -6.29
CA ALA A 117 -19.13 -3.64 -6.54
C ALA A 117 -19.95 -3.55 -5.24
N ALA A 118 -19.54 -4.27 -4.18
CA ALA A 118 -20.18 -4.20 -2.87
C ALA A 118 -19.86 -2.90 -2.12
N ASN A 119 -18.73 -2.26 -2.43
CA ASN A 119 -18.27 -0.99 -1.88
C ASN A 119 -18.37 -0.93 -0.34
N THR A 120 -17.94 -2.02 0.31
CA THR A 120 -18.06 -2.20 1.75
C THR A 120 -16.98 -1.39 2.49
N ALA A 121 -17.40 -0.60 3.47
CA ALA A 121 -16.49 0.20 4.30
C ALA A 121 -16.19 -0.56 5.60
N ILE A 122 -14.93 -0.98 5.80
CA ILE A 122 -14.51 -1.93 6.87
C ILE A 122 -14.24 -1.24 8.21
N GLU A 123 -14.32 0.08 8.30
CA GLU A 123 -14.02 0.83 9.53
C GLU A 123 -15.02 0.60 10.69
N THR A 124 -16.27 0.24 10.40
CA THR A 124 -17.29 0.00 11.43
C THR A 124 -18.18 -1.20 11.10
N TRP A 125 -18.74 -1.80 12.16
CA TRP A 125 -19.56 -3.00 12.04
C TRP A 125 -20.84 -2.80 11.21
N ASP A 126 -21.52 -1.67 11.37
CA ASP A 126 -22.76 -1.34 10.66
C ASP A 126 -22.56 -1.11 9.15
N GLN A 127 -21.34 -0.82 8.72
CA GLN A 127 -20.97 -0.64 7.31
C GLN A 127 -20.38 -1.89 6.66
N SER A 128 -19.91 -2.87 7.46
CA SER A 128 -19.17 -4.04 6.96
C SER A 128 -19.74 -5.39 7.32
N THR A 129 -20.40 -5.52 8.48
CA THR A 129 -21.02 -6.75 8.99
C THR A 129 -20.11 -7.98 8.83
N SER A 130 -20.44 -8.90 7.92
CA SER A 130 -19.66 -10.11 7.66
C SER A 130 -18.26 -9.85 7.09
N ALA A 131 -18.02 -8.73 6.40
CA ALA A 131 -16.70 -8.39 5.88
C ALA A 131 -15.67 -8.16 6.99
N THR A 132 -16.08 -7.58 8.13
CA THR A 132 -15.22 -7.49 9.33
C THR A 132 -14.79 -8.88 9.81
N LEU A 133 -15.70 -9.86 9.81
CA LEU A 133 -15.38 -11.23 10.23
C LEU A 133 -14.40 -11.90 9.26
N ILE A 134 -14.55 -11.67 7.96
CA ILE A 134 -13.62 -12.16 6.93
C ILE A 134 -12.21 -11.62 7.20
N GLU A 135 -12.07 -10.32 7.43
CA GLU A 135 -10.78 -9.71 7.75
C GLU A 135 -10.17 -10.33 9.03
N GLN A 136 -10.96 -10.49 10.09
CA GLN A 136 -10.51 -11.09 11.35
C GLN A 136 -10.04 -12.53 11.20
N GLU A 137 -10.75 -13.37 10.43
CA GLU A 137 -10.31 -14.76 10.18
C GLU A 137 -9.04 -14.80 9.33
N MET A 138 -8.88 -13.91 8.36
CA MET A 138 -7.64 -13.80 7.58
C MET A 138 -6.45 -13.38 8.45
N ILE A 139 -6.63 -12.39 9.33
CA ILE A 139 -5.61 -11.97 10.29
C ILE A 139 -5.25 -13.14 11.22
N ARG A 140 -6.25 -13.84 11.77
CA ARG A 140 -6.01 -15.00 12.63
C ARG A 140 -5.25 -16.10 11.91
N TRP A 141 -5.59 -16.38 10.66
CA TRP A 141 -4.87 -17.35 9.85
C TRP A 141 -3.40 -16.95 9.65
N ILE A 142 -3.12 -15.68 9.33
CA ILE A 142 -1.76 -15.13 9.18
C ILE A 142 -0.98 -15.24 10.49
N THR A 143 -1.54 -14.79 11.62
CA THR A 143 -0.83 -14.78 12.91
C THR A 143 -0.55 -16.19 13.42
N GLN A 144 -1.44 -17.15 13.16
CA GLN A 144 -1.21 -18.57 13.44
C GLN A 144 -0.11 -19.15 12.54
N HIS A 145 -0.13 -18.85 11.24
CA HIS A 145 0.87 -19.33 10.29
C HIS A 145 2.28 -18.82 10.64
N LEU A 146 2.37 -17.56 11.08
CA LEU A 146 3.61 -16.93 11.54
C LEU A 146 3.96 -17.27 13.01
N GLN A 147 3.14 -18.04 13.70
CA GLN A 147 3.35 -18.50 15.08
C GLN A 147 3.60 -17.36 16.09
N LEU A 148 2.89 -16.23 15.93
CA LEU A 148 3.09 -15.02 16.75
C LEU A 148 2.49 -15.09 18.17
N GLY A 149 1.86 -16.22 18.52
CA GLY A 149 1.24 -16.44 19.83
C GLY A 149 -0.21 -15.97 19.93
N PHE A 150 -0.90 -16.38 20.99
CA PHE A 150 -2.36 -16.21 21.14
C PHE A 150 -2.84 -14.76 21.33
N ARG A 151 -1.93 -13.83 21.64
CA ARG A 151 -2.22 -12.39 21.80
C ARG A 151 -1.96 -11.60 20.53
N ALA A 152 -1.47 -12.25 19.47
CA ALA A 152 -1.19 -11.58 18.21
C ALA A 152 -2.50 -11.20 17.52
N ASP A 153 -2.47 -10.02 16.91
CA ASP A 153 -3.57 -9.46 16.13
C ASP A 153 -2.98 -8.59 15.01
N GLY A 154 -3.83 -8.04 14.15
CA GLY A 154 -3.39 -7.25 13.01
C GLY A 154 -4.50 -6.38 12.44
N VAL A 155 -4.20 -5.74 11.33
CA VAL A 155 -5.14 -4.97 10.52
C VAL A 155 -4.61 -4.94 9.09
N PHE A 156 -5.50 -4.98 8.09
CA PHE A 156 -5.09 -4.75 6.72
C PHE A 156 -4.72 -3.29 6.49
N THR A 157 -3.68 -3.06 5.70
CA THR A 157 -3.24 -1.71 5.32
C THR A 157 -3.11 -1.61 3.80
N SER A 158 -2.89 -0.41 3.29
CA SER A 158 -2.63 -0.18 1.86
C SER A 158 -1.34 -0.86 1.34
N GLY A 159 -0.45 -1.33 2.24
CA GLY A 159 0.75 -2.06 1.88
C GLY A 159 1.94 -1.79 2.80
N GLY A 160 3.10 -2.32 2.43
CA GLY A 160 4.29 -2.35 3.29
C GLY A 160 4.76 -0.99 3.82
N THR A 161 4.58 0.10 3.07
CA THR A 161 4.97 1.45 3.54
C THR A 161 4.10 1.90 4.72
N GLN A 162 2.79 1.69 4.66
CA GLN A 162 1.86 2.03 5.75
C GLN A 162 2.04 1.07 6.93
N SER A 163 2.21 -0.23 6.69
CA SER A 163 2.51 -1.19 7.76
C SER A 163 3.80 -0.83 8.51
N ASN A 164 4.86 -0.44 7.80
CA ASN A 164 6.09 0.04 8.42
C ASN A 164 5.88 1.33 9.22
N LEU A 165 4.98 2.22 8.78
CA LEU A 165 4.66 3.45 9.52
C LEU A 165 3.95 3.10 10.84
N MET A 166 2.95 2.22 10.78
CA MET A 166 2.23 1.75 11.96
C MET A 166 3.14 1.02 12.94
N ALA A 167 4.05 0.16 12.46
CA ALA A 167 5.03 -0.52 13.31
C ALA A 167 5.93 0.46 14.07
N LEU A 168 6.49 1.45 13.37
CA LEU A 168 7.34 2.47 14.00
C LEU A 168 6.55 3.41 14.92
N LEU A 169 5.31 3.76 14.57
CA LEU A 169 4.41 4.53 15.42
C LEU A 169 4.15 3.79 16.74
N MET A 170 3.80 2.51 16.67
CA MET A 170 3.56 1.68 17.86
C MET A 170 4.81 1.54 18.70
N ALA A 171 5.98 1.28 18.10
CA ALA A 171 7.25 1.18 18.82
C ALA A 171 7.59 2.49 19.55
N ARG A 172 7.46 3.64 18.86
CA ARG A 172 7.72 4.97 19.42
C ARG A 172 6.80 5.28 20.60
N ASP A 173 5.49 5.15 20.39
CA ASP A 173 4.49 5.51 21.40
C ASP A 173 4.53 4.56 22.59
N HIS A 174 4.72 3.26 22.35
CA HIS A 174 4.88 2.27 23.41
C HIS A 174 6.11 2.55 24.26
N TYR A 175 7.27 2.80 23.64
CA TYR A 175 8.50 3.06 24.36
C TYR A 175 8.41 4.37 25.18
N ALA A 176 7.85 5.43 24.59
CA ALA A 176 7.63 6.70 25.28
C ALA A 176 6.75 6.54 26.53
N TYR A 177 5.64 5.84 26.41
CA TYR A 177 4.73 5.64 27.52
C TYR A 177 5.33 4.71 28.59
N ALA A 178 5.88 3.57 28.19
CA ALA A 178 6.39 2.56 29.10
C ALA A 178 7.61 3.02 29.90
N HIS A 179 8.49 3.83 29.31
CA HIS A 179 9.75 4.24 29.94
C HIS A 179 9.74 5.67 30.50
N TYR A 180 8.87 6.55 30.00
CA TYR A 180 8.84 7.97 30.39
C TYR A 180 7.46 8.45 30.83
N GLY A 181 6.42 7.61 30.78
CA GLY A 181 5.05 8.03 31.09
C GLY A 181 4.48 9.06 30.10
N VAL A 182 5.11 9.23 28.93
CA VAL A 182 4.75 10.24 27.95
C VAL A 182 3.70 9.67 26.99
N ASN A 183 2.49 10.24 27.02
CA ASN A 183 1.44 9.95 26.04
C ASN A 183 1.59 10.87 24.81
N LEU A 184 2.29 10.38 23.77
CA LEU A 184 2.52 11.18 22.55
C LEU A 184 1.25 11.49 21.76
N LYS A 185 0.16 10.73 21.94
CA LYS A 185 -1.11 10.98 21.27
C LYS A 185 -1.80 12.24 21.78
N GLU A 186 -1.60 12.56 23.07
CA GLU A 186 -2.22 13.72 23.71
C GLU A 186 -1.22 14.86 23.90
N GLY A 187 -0.02 14.55 24.39
CA GLY A 187 1.01 15.53 24.76
C GLY A 187 1.97 15.91 23.63
N GLY A 188 1.94 15.20 22.51
CA GLY A 188 2.84 15.46 21.38
C GLY A 188 4.31 15.23 21.73
N TRP A 189 5.20 15.98 21.06
CA TRP A 189 6.64 15.77 21.07
C TRP A 189 7.32 16.22 22.38
N THR A 190 8.31 15.45 22.86
CA THR A 190 9.12 15.80 24.05
C THR A 190 10.63 15.73 23.79
N GLU A 191 11.43 16.21 24.75
CA GLU A 191 12.89 16.17 24.66
C GLU A 191 13.43 14.74 24.60
N GLU A 192 12.86 13.82 25.39
CA GLU A 192 13.22 12.40 25.39
C GLU A 192 13.04 11.78 24.00
N VAL A 193 11.90 12.06 23.34
CA VAL A 193 11.60 11.52 22.01
C VAL A 193 12.59 12.03 20.96
N SER A 194 13.14 13.23 21.11
CA SER A 194 14.18 13.75 20.20
C SER A 194 15.46 12.91 20.18
N ARG A 195 15.70 12.14 21.25
CA ARG A 195 16.85 11.25 21.39
C ARG A 195 16.58 9.82 20.94
N PHE A 196 15.34 9.49 20.56
CA PHE A 196 14.98 8.14 20.11
C PHE A 196 15.66 7.76 18.79
N ARG A 197 16.15 6.52 18.69
CA ARG A 197 16.84 5.97 17.52
C ARG A 197 16.25 4.65 17.07
N ILE A 198 16.10 4.51 15.77
CA ILE A 198 15.64 3.31 15.07
C ILE A 198 16.82 2.76 14.28
N PHE A 199 17.07 1.46 14.35
CA PHE A 199 18.19 0.83 13.65
C PHE A 199 17.65 -0.02 12.50
N CYS A 200 18.28 0.06 11.34
CA CYS A 200 17.95 -0.80 10.21
C CYS A 200 19.18 -1.03 9.36
N SER A 201 19.16 -2.08 8.54
CA SER A 201 20.24 -2.35 7.59
C SER A 201 20.41 -1.18 6.62
N ASP A 202 21.63 -0.98 6.10
CA ASP A 202 21.91 -0.12 4.94
C ASP A 202 21.24 -0.61 3.63
N LYS A 203 20.62 -1.80 3.65
CA LYS A 203 19.76 -2.38 2.60
C LYS A 203 18.26 -2.39 2.96
N ALA A 204 17.89 -1.86 4.13
CA ALA A 204 16.49 -1.77 4.51
C ALA A 204 15.70 -0.85 3.56
N HIS A 205 14.40 -1.14 3.41
CA HIS A 205 13.55 -0.34 2.54
C HIS A 205 13.51 1.13 2.97
N PHE A 206 13.57 2.05 2.00
CA PHE A 206 13.65 3.49 2.26
C PHE A 206 12.46 4.04 3.08
N SER A 207 11.34 3.30 3.16
CA SER A 207 10.19 3.68 3.99
C SER A 207 10.56 3.88 5.45
N VAL A 208 11.57 3.19 5.99
CA VAL A 208 11.98 3.38 7.40
C VAL A 208 12.36 4.84 7.66
N LYS A 209 13.22 5.42 6.81
CA LYS A 209 13.60 6.84 6.90
C LYS A 209 12.43 7.78 6.63
N LYS A 210 11.64 7.52 5.58
CA LYS A 210 10.45 8.33 5.26
C LYS A 210 9.46 8.36 6.43
N ASN A 211 9.20 7.21 7.05
CA ASN A 211 8.27 7.08 8.16
C ASN A 211 8.81 7.75 9.43
N ALA A 212 10.11 7.65 9.72
CA ALA A 212 10.71 8.42 10.81
C ALA A 212 10.55 9.94 10.63
N ALA A 213 10.65 10.45 9.39
CA ALA A 213 10.35 11.85 9.11
C ALA A 213 8.86 12.19 9.29
N LEU A 214 7.95 11.35 8.80
CA LEU A 214 6.50 11.53 9.01
C LEU A 214 6.11 11.52 10.49
N LEU A 215 6.81 10.75 11.32
CA LEU A 215 6.64 10.70 12.77
C LEU A 215 7.29 11.88 13.52
N GLY A 216 7.87 12.86 12.81
CA GLY A 216 8.53 14.03 13.41
C GLY A 216 9.97 13.78 13.91
N MET A 217 10.51 12.58 13.72
CA MET A 217 11.85 12.21 14.20
C MET A 217 12.98 12.58 13.22
N GLY A 218 12.64 12.73 11.95
CA GLY A 218 13.59 13.02 10.88
C GLY A 218 14.48 11.83 10.50
N TYR A 219 15.24 11.96 9.41
CA TYR A 219 16.10 10.88 8.90
C TYR A 219 17.28 10.56 9.82
N GLN A 220 17.73 11.53 10.61
CA GLN A 220 18.81 11.38 11.59
C GLN A 220 18.46 10.43 12.74
N ALA A 221 17.17 10.18 12.98
CA ALA A 221 16.73 9.20 13.96
C ALA A 221 16.94 7.75 13.49
N VAL A 222 17.21 7.53 12.20
CA VAL A 222 17.44 6.21 11.63
C VAL A 222 18.93 5.94 11.48
N ILE A 223 19.42 4.98 12.24
CA ILE A 223 20.81 4.58 12.28
C ILE A 223 21.01 3.39 11.34
N SER A 224 21.80 3.62 10.30
CA SER A 224 22.15 2.60 9.32
C SER A 224 23.17 1.62 9.91
N VAL A 225 22.85 0.33 9.87
CA VAL A 225 23.72 -0.77 10.28
C VAL A 225 24.31 -1.42 9.02
N PRO A 226 25.65 -1.58 8.92
CA PRO A 226 26.28 -2.22 7.76
C PRO A 226 25.78 -3.65 7.51
N SER A 227 25.56 -3.98 6.24
CA SER A 227 25.26 -5.36 5.81
C SER A 227 26.50 -6.17 5.48
N ASP A 228 26.46 -7.49 5.64
CA ASP A 228 27.53 -8.44 5.30
C ASP A 228 27.71 -8.61 3.78
N SER A 229 28.58 -9.54 3.37
CA SER A 229 28.80 -9.84 1.95
C SER A 229 27.59 -10.46 1.24
N GLN A 230 26.61 -10.96 2.00
CA GLN A 230 25.32 -11.48 1.51
C GLN A 230 24.19 -10.45 1.63
N MET A 231 24.54 -9.17 1.88
CA MET A 231 23.59 -8.06 2.00
C MET A 231 22.59 -8.22 3.14
N ARG A 232 22.98 -8.91 4.23
CA ARG A 232 22.19 -9.08 5.46
C ARG A 232 22.75 -8.18 6.55
N MET A 233 21.92 -7.63 7.41
CA MET A 233 22.37 -6.87 8.59
C MET A 233 23.39 -7.70 9.39
N ARG A 234 24.53 -7.10 9.74
CA ARG A 234 25.54 -7.72 10.60
C ARG A 234 25.15 -7.56 12.09
N PRO A 235 24.86 -8.64 12.83
CA PRO A 235 24.50 -8.56 14.25
C PRO A 235 25.56 -7.85 15.10
N GLU A 236 26.83 -8.11 14.86
CA GLU A 236 27.92 -7.49 15.60
C GLU A 236 27.94 -5.98 15.34
N SER A 237 27.66 -5.56 14.10
CA SER A 237 27.59 -4.13 13.78
C SER A 237 26.37 -3.45 14.40
N LEU A 238 25.27 -4.19 14.61
CA LEU A 238 24.10 -3.71 15.35
C LEU A 238 24.46 -3.45 16.82
N GLU A 239 25.12 -4.40 17.51
CA GLU A 239 25.57 -4.23 18.90
C GLU A 239 26.42 -2.96 19.06
N HIS A 240 27.46 -2.81 18.23
CA HIS A 240 28.33 -1.64 18.26
C HIS A 240 27.56 -0.33 17.97
N ALA A 241 26.57 -0.36 17.07
CA ALA A 241 25.75 0.81 16.77
C ALA A 241 24.86 1.19 17.97
N LEU A 242 24.26 0.21 18.64
CA LEU A 242 23.44 0.43 19.84
C LEU A 242 24.28 1.06 20.96
N GLU A 243 25.45 0.51 21.25
CA GLU A 243 26.38 1.04 22.26
C GLU A 243 26.83 2.47 21.94
N ARG A 244 27.22 2.72 20.69
CA ARG A 244 27.66 4.04 20.24
C ARG A 244 26.57 5.10 20.40
N GLU A 245 25.33 4.77 20.08
CA GLU A 245 24.22 5.74 20.22
C GLU A 245 23.86 5.96 21.70
N ARG A 246 23.86 4.91 22.53
CA ARG A 246 23.72 5.05 23.98
C ARG A 246 24.79 5.97 24.57
N ALA A 247 26.05 5.83 24.15
CA ALA A 247 27.15 6.67 24.59
C ALA A 247 26.99 8.16 24.19
N LYS A 248 26.22 8.46 23.15
CA LYS A 248 25.85 9.84 22.75
C LYS A 248 24.67 10.40 23.54
N GLY A 249 24.10 9.63 24.47
CA GLY A 249 22.85 9.97 25.17
C GLY A 249 21.59 9.70 24.34
N ASN A 250 21.72 9.06 23.17
CA ASN A 250 20.57 8.66 22.37
C ASN A 250 19.95 7.37 22.92
N ILE A 251 18.68 7.13 22.60
CA ILE A 251 17.86 6.08 23.18
C ILE A 251 17.43 5.13 22.04
N PRO A 252 18.03 3.93 21.92
CA PRO A 252 17.55 2.92 21.00
C PRO A 252 16.13 2.45 21.36
N ILE A 253 15.19 2.55 20.42
CA ILE A 253 13.79 2.16 20.66
C ILE A 253 13.29 1.03 19.75
N ALA A 254 13.92 0.81 18.60
CA ALA A 254 13.46 -0.19 17.64
C ALA A 254 14.60 -0.65 16.71
N VAL A 255 14.53 -1.91 16.30
CA VAL A 255 15.34 -2.47 15.22
C VAL A 255 14.41 -3.02 14.14
N VAL A 256 14.61 -2.57 12.89
CA VAL A 256 13.89 -3.06 11.71
C VAL A 256 14.79 -4.06 11.00
N ALA A 257 14.49 -5.34 11.18
CA ALA A 257 15.12 -6.44 10.45
C ALA A 257 14.30 -6.79 9.20
N THR A 258 14.97 -6.96 8.07
CA THR A 258 14.35 -7.14 6.76
C THR A 258 14.37 -8.62 6.35
N ALA A 259 13.19 -9.23 6.22
CA ALA A 259 13.02 -10.57 5.67
C ALA A 259 12.78 -10.51 4.16
N GLY A 260 13.84 -10.29 3.38
CA GLY A 260 13.78 -10.09 1.93
C GLY A 260 14.04 -8.62 1.55
N THR A 261 15.30 -8.24 1.39
CA THR A 261 15.66 -6.91 0.87
C THR A 261 15.22 -6.73 -0.57
N THR A 262 14.88 -5.50 -0.96
CA THR A 262 14.30 -5.20 -2.28
C THR A 262 15.19 -5.61 -3.44
N ASP A 263 16.49 -5.33 -3.35
CA ASP A 263 17.42 -5.57 -4.46
C ASP A 263 18.01 -6.99 -4.46
N TYR A 264 18.20 -7.60 -3.28
CA TYR A 264 18.95 -8.86 -3.14
C TYR A 264 18.10 -10.04 -2.65
N GLY A 265 16.88 -9.80 -2.17
CA GLY A 265 16.08 -10.83 -1.52
C GLY A 265 16.75 -11.42 -0.27
N SER A 266 17.70 -10.70 0.32
CA SER A 266 18.46 -11.17 1.48
C SER A 266 17.62 -11.12 2.75
N PHE A 267 17.84 -12.09 3.64
CA PHE A 267 17.15 -12.20 4.93
C PHE A 267 18.12 -11.84 6.05
N ASP A 268 17.80 -10.81 6.80
CA ASP A 268 18.51 -10.49 8.03
C ASP A 268 18.39 -11.65 9.04
N PRO A 269 19.42 -11.90 9.87
CA PRO A 269 19.40 -12.99 10.86
C PRO A 269 18.47 -12.65 12.04
N LEU A 270 17.16 -12.85 11.85
CA LEU A 270 16.11 -12.42 12.79
C LEU A 270 16.32 -12.92 14.22
N GLU A 271 16.69 -14.19 14.40
CA GLU A 271 16.94 -14.78 15.73
C GLU A 271 18.09 -14.07 16.45
N ARG A 272 19.23 -13.87 15.76
CA ARG A 272 20.39 -13.18 16.34
C ARG A 272 20.11 -11.72 16.65
N ILE A 273 19.36 -11.04 15.78
CA ILE A 273 18.92 -9.66 16.04
C ILE A 273 18.03 -9.61 17.27
N SER A 274 17.07 -10.53 17.41
CA SER A 274 16.18 -10.60 18.56
C SER A 274 16.89 -10.91 19.88
N GLU A 275 18.01 -11.62 19.87
CA GLU A 275 18.80 -11.87 21.09
C GLU A 275 19.57 -10.62 21.57
N ILE A 276 19.91 -9.72 20.65
CA ILE A 276 20.67 -8.48 20.93
C ILE A 276 19.77 -7.38 21.51
N THR A 277 18.49 -7.36 21.11
CA THR A 277 17.55 -6.26 21.31
C THR A 277 16.58 -6.52 22.44
#